data_AF-A0A6L3X623-F1
#
_entry.id   AF-A0A6L3X623-F1
#
_cell.length_a   1.000
_cell.length_b   1.000
_cell.length_c   1.000
_cell.angle_alpha   90.00
_cell.angle_beta   90.00
_cell.angle_gamma   90.00
#
_symmetry.space_group_name_H-M   'P 1'
#
loop_
_entity.id
_entity.type
_entity.pdbx_description
1 polymer ?
#
loop_
_entity_poly.entity_id
_entity_poly.type
_entity_poly.pdbx_seq_one_letter_code
_entity_poly.pdbx_strand_id
1 'polypeptide(L)'
;INDEQTQTLPGDELNRARLAWGMRVDDWAALTERLEAHMAGVRRIFNDLIGDDESESQDDALSEHWRELWQDALQEDDTTPVLAHLSDDARHRVVALIADFRFELNKRAIGPRGRQVLDHLMPHLLSDVCSREDAPVPLSRMMPLLSGIVTRTTYLELLSEFPGALKHLIYLCA
;
A
#
# COMPACT_ATOMS: atom_id res chain seq x y z
N ILE A 1 19.82 18.47 -18.05
CA ILE A 1 19.81 17.76 -19.36
C ILE A 1 18.38 17.87 -19.87
N ASN A 2 18.17 18.53 -21.01
CA ASN A 2 16.92 18.73 -21.77
C ASN A 2 15.60 19.11 -21.06
N ASP A 3 15.60 19.35 -19.74
CA ASP A 3 14.40 19.67 -18.95
C ASP A 3 13.23 18.69 -19.17
N GLU A 4 13.60 17.41 -19.31
CA GLU A 4 12.66 16.31 -19.54
C GLU A 4 12.32 15.62 -18.22
N GLN A 5 11.06 15.22 -18.05
CA GLN A 5 10.67 14.28 -16.99
C GLN A 5 11.08 12.86 -17.40
N THR A 6 12.33 12.49 -17.10
CA THR A 6 12.87 11.15 -17.37
C THR A 6 13.18 10.40 -16.08
N GLN A 7 12.97 9.08 -16.12
CA GLN A 7 13.36 8.13 -15.07
C GLN A 7 14.49 7.18 -15.56
N THR A 8 14.99 7.38 -16.77
CA THR A 8 16.04 6.55 -17.38
C THR A 8 17.37 7.29 -17.41
N LEU A 9 18.45 6.56 -17.14
CA LEU A 9 19.81 7.07 -17.27
C LEU A 9 20.14 7.31 -18.75
N PRO A 10 20.96 8.33 -19.08
CA PRO A 10 21.33 8.64 -20.45
C PRO A 10 22.16 7.52 -21.08
N GLY A 11 21.89 7.25 -22.36
CA GLY A 11 22.67 6.33 -23.18
C GLY A 11 23.94 6.95 -23.76
N ASP A 12 23.98 8.27 -23.94
CA ASP A 12 25.08 8.99 -24.59
C ASP A 12 26.19 9.39 -23.61
N GLU A 13 27.43 9.40 -24.11
CA GLU A 13 28.63 9.69 -23.30
C GLU A 13 28.63 11.10 -22.70
N LEU A 14 28.12 12.09 -23.44
CA LEU A 14 28.11 13.49 -23.02
C LEU A 14 27.23 13.69 -21.78
N ASN A 15 26.00 13.16 -21.80
CA ASN A 15 25.08 13.29 -20.68
C ASN A 15 25.49 12.43 -19.49
N ARG A 16 26.14 11.27 -19.72
CA ARG A 16 26.78 10.49 -18.65
C ARG A 16 27.87 11.28 -17.93
N ALA A 17 28.77 11.93 -18.68
CA ALA A 17 29.81 12.79 -18.10
C ALA A 17 29.21 13.98 -17.34
N ARG A 18 28.15 14.61 -17.86
CA ARG A 18 27.43 15.70 -17.17
C ARG A 18 26.82 15.24 -15.85
N LEU A 19 26.23 14.05 -15.80
CA LEU A 19 25.68 13.49 -14.57
C LEU A 19 26.77 13.19 -13.55
N ALA A 20 27.87 12.54 -13.94
CA ALA A 20 29.00 12.26 -13.06
C ALA A 20 29.56 13.56 -12.44
N TRP A 21 29.79 14.57 -13.28
CA TRP A 21 30.24 15.89 -12.83
C TRP A 21 29.23 16.56 -11.88
N GLY A 22 27.94 16.55 -12.21
CA GLY A 22 26.88 17.10 -11.36
C GLY A 22 26.76 16.40 -10.00
N MET A 23 27.05 15.10 -9.96
CA MET A 23 27.05 14.27 -8.75
C MET A 23 28.39 14.31 -7.99
N ARG A 24 29.38 15.08 -8.50
CA ARG A 24 30.71 15.25 -7.90
C ARG A 24 31.48 13.93 -7.74
N VAL A 25 31.44 13.11 -8.77
CA VAL A 25 32.25 11.88 -8.89
C VAL A 25 33.10 11.94 -10.15
N ASP A 26 34.18 11.16 -10.18
CA ASP A 26 35.24 11.29 -11.17
C ASP A 26 34.78 10.94 -12.59
N ASP A 27 34.00 9.86 -12.71
CA ASP A 27 33.51 9.38 -14.00
C ASP A 27 32.18 8.65 -13.88
N TRP A 28 31.69 8.19 -15.04
CA TRP A 28 30.46 7.41 -15.12
C TRP A 28 30.55 6.07 -14.39
N ALA A 29 31.71 5.41 -14.38
CA ALA A 29 31.89 4.12 -13.71
C ALA A 29 31.72 4.28 -12.18
N ALA A 30 32.38 5.28 -11.59
CA ALA A 30 32.26 5.62 -10.18
C ALA A 30 30.82 6.03 -9.80
N LEU A 31 30.13 6.77 -10.67
CA LEU A 31 28.72 7.10 -10.46
C LEU A 31 27.84 5.84 -10.43
N THR A 32 28.06 4.94 -11.39
CA THR A 32 27.23 3.75 -11.57
C THR A 32 27.44 2.77 -10.42
N GLU A 33 28.69 2.54 -10.00
CA GLU A 33 29.03 1.69 -8.85
C GLU A 33 28.35 2.21 -7.55
N ARG A 34 28.44 3.52 -7.30
CA ARG A 34 27.79 4.12 -6.13
C ARG A 34 26.26 4.01 -6.19
N LEU A 35 25.67 4.22 -7.36
CA LEU A 35 24.23 4.07 -7.58
C LEU A 35 23.79 2.63 -7.33
N GLU A 36 24.50 1.66 -7.90
CA GLU A 36 24.23 0.22 -7.72
C GLU A 36 24.33 -0.17 -6.24
N ALA A 37 25.32 0.31 -5.51
CA ALA A 37 25.45 0.06 -4.07
C ALA A 37 24.25 0.60 -3.26
N HIS A 38 23.79 1.82 -3.57
CA HIS A 38 22.59 2.38 -2.94
C HIS A 38 21.33 1.60 -3.30
N MET A 39 21.14 1.26 -4.59
CA MET A 39 20.01 0.46 -5.06
C MET A 39 20.00 -0.92 -4.42
N ALA A 40 21.16 -1.57 -4.27
CA ALA A 40 21.29 -2.86 -3.60
C ALA A 40 20.94 -2.75 -2.10
N GLY A 41 21.33 -1.66 -1.43
CA GLY A 41 20.96 -1.40 -0.03
C GLY A 41 19.45 -1.23 0.15
N VAL A 42 18.82 -0.41 -0.70
CA VAL A 42 17.35 -0.23 -0.71
C VAL A 42 16.65 -1.55 -1.00
N ARG A 43 17.12 -2.31 -2.00
CA ARG A 43 16.53 -3.59 -2.38
C ARG A 43 16.65 -4.64 -1.28
N ARG A 44 17.75 -4.66 -0.53
CA ARG A 44 17.90 -5.55 0.63
C ARG A 44 16.86 -5.22 1.70
N ILE A 45 16.74 -3.95 2.10
CA ILE A 45 15.74 -3.53 3.08
C ILE A 45 14.33 -3.85 2.58
N PHE A 46 14.06 -3.60 1.29
CA PHE A 46 12.79 -3.94 0.67
C PHE A 46 12.51 -5.44 0.79
N ASN A 47 13.46 -6.30 0.41
CA ASN A 47 13.29 -7.75 0.53
C ASN A 47 13.14 -8.19 2.00
N ASP A 48 13.99 -7.71 2.91
CA ASP A 48 13.90 -8.08 4.33
C ASP A 48 12.55 -7.67 4.96
N LEU A 49 11.96 -6.59 4.46
CA LEU A 49 10.70 -6.04 4.97
C LEU A 49 9.46 -6.64 4.30
N ILE A 50 9.57 -6.97 3.01
CA ILE A 50 8.42 -7.23 2.13
C ILE A 50 8.51 -8.63 1.51
N GLY A 51 9.72 -9.10 1.20
CA GLY A 51 10.00 -10.32 0.46
C GLY A 51 10.63 -11.40 1.32
N ASP A 52 9.83 -12.11 2.09
CA ASP A 52 10.07 -13.54 2.40
C ASP A 52 8.85 -14.28 2.98
N ASP A 53 7.63 -13.80 2.71
CA ASP A 53 6.42 -14.60 2.90
C ASP A 53 5.89 -14.94 1.50
N GLU A 54 6.42 -16.03 0.90
CA GLU A 54 5.60 -16.90 0.05
C GLU A 54 4.51 -17.53 0.93
N SER A 55 3.69 -16.71 1.60
CA SER A 55 2.45 -17.18 2.16
C SER A 55 1.52 -17.28 0.98
N GLU A 56 1.28 -18.53 0.56
CA GLU A 56 0.23 -19.01 -0.33
C GLU A 56 -0.79 -17.92 -0.64
N SER A 57 -0.97 -17.63 -1.94
CA SER A 57 -2.02 -16.76 -2.48
C SER A 57 -3.21 -16.65 -1.53
N GLN A 58 -3.27 -15.56 -0.77
CA GLN A 58 -4.33 -15.31 0.22
C GLN A 58 -5.72 -15.28 -0.43
N ASP A 59 -5.78 -15.26 -1.76
CA ASP A 59 -6.99 -15.29 -2.56
C ASP A 59 -7.82 -16.57 -2.35
N ASP A 60 -7.22 -17.71 -1.99
CA ASP A 60 -7.93 -18.99 -1.91
C ASP A 60 -8.71 -19.22 -0.59
N ALA A 61 -8.54 -18.35 0.42
CA ALA A 61 -9.19 -18.53 1.73
C ALA A 61 -9.81 -17.25 2.34
N LEU A 62 -9.90 -16.14 1.59
CA LEU A 62 -10.55 -14.95 2.13
C LEU A 62 -12.07 -15.19 2.24
N SER A 63 -12.58 -15.22 3.47
CA SER A 63 -14.01 -15.37 3.75
C SER A 63 -14.83 -14.32 2.99
N GLU A 64 -15.93 -14.74 2.33
CA GLU A 64 -16.88 -13.86 1.66
C GLU A 64 -17.37 -12.71 2.56
N HIS A 65 -17.49 -12.96 3.87
CA HIS A 65 -17.86 -11.94 4.85
C HIS A 65 -16.93 -10.71 4.88
N TRP A 66 -15.65 -10.83 4.53
CA TRP A 66 -14.74 -9.68 4.43
C TRP A 66 -14.97 -8.87 3.15
N ARG A 67 -15.35 -9.55 2.06
CA ARG A 67 -15.77 -8.90 0.81
C ARG A 67 -17.10 -8.19 1.00
N GLU A 68 -18.06 -8.83 1.66
CA GLU A 68 -19.34 -8.24 2.06
C GLU A 68 -19.14 -7.02 2.96
N LEU A 69 -18.30 -7.11 4.01
CA LEU A 69 -17.99 -5.97 4.86
C LEU A 69 -17.46 -4.78 4.05
N TRP A 70 -16.60 -5.02 3.05
CA TRP A 70 -16.14 -3.95 2.16
C TRP A 70 -17.23 -3.45 1.23
N GLN A 71 -18.04 -4.33 0.63
CA GLN A 71 -19.05 -3.98 -0.38
C GLN A 71 -20.30 -3.31 0.20
N ASP A 72 -20.66 -3.68 1.43
CA ASP A 72 -21.88 -3.26 2.10
C ASP A 72 -21.63 -2.33 3.29
N ALA A 73 -20.40 -1.85 3.51
CA ALA A 73 -20.08 -0.93 4.62
C ALA A 73 -20.96 0.34 4.73
N LEU A 74 -21.73 0.70 3.69
CA LEU A 74 -22.68 1.82 3.73
C LEU A 74 -24.04 1.44 4.34
N GLN A 75 -24.31 0.15 4.46
CA GLN A 75 -25.41 -0.39 5.23
C GLN A 75 -24.83 -0.66 6.62
N GLU A 76 -25.12 0.21 7.59
CA GLU A 76 -24.74 0.05 9.00
C GLU A 76 -25.47 -1.14 9.63
N ASP A 77 -25.25 -2.34 9.10
CA ASP A 77 -25.85 -3.56 9.59
C ASP A 77 -24.91 -4.17 10.64
N ASP A 78 -25.33 -4.10 11.90
CA ASP A 78 -24.55 -4.43 13.11
C ASP A 78 -24.25 -5.94 13.27
N THR A 79 -24.53 -6.71 12.22
CA THR A 79 -24.59 -8.17 12.19
C THR A 79 -23.43 -8.83 11.45
N THR A 80 -22.37 -8.09 11.09
CA THR A 80 -21.23 -8.68 10.38
C THR A 80 -20.50 -9.73 11.26
N PRO A 81 -20.53 -11.03 10.91
CA PRO A 81 -20.02 -12.10 11.77
C PRO A 81 -18.54 -11.97 12.11
N VAL A 82 -17.76 -11.41 11.17
CA VAL A 82 -16.30 -11.24 11.31
C VAL A 82 -15.91 -10.21 12.38
N LEU A 83 -16.82 -9.31 12.77
CA LEU A 83 -16.60 -8.31 13.82
C LEU A 83 -17.22 -8.71 15.16
N ALA A 84 -17.77 -9.92 15.28
CA ALA A 84 -18.51 -10.36 16.47
C ALA A 84 -17.65 -10.45 17.75
N HIS A 85 -16.33 -10.59 17.60
CA HIS A 85 -15.38 -10.63 18.71
C HIS A 85 -15.09 -9.24 19.31
N LEU A 86 -15.40 -8.16 18.59
CA LEU A 86 -15.24 -6.79 19.06
C LEU A 86 -16.42 -6.39 19.95
N SER A 87 -16.14 -5.53 20.94
CA SER A 87 -17.19 -4.82 21.69
C SER A 87 -18.06 -3.98 20.75
N ASP A 88 -19.31 -3.71 21.14
CA ASP A 88 -20.24 -2.95 20.32
C ASP A 88 -19.69 -1.56 19.93
N ASP A 89 -19.06 -0.85 20.87
CA ASP A 89 -18.43 0.46 20.59
C ASP A 89 -17.31 0.37 19.55
N ALA A 90 -16.43 -0.63 19.68
CA ALA A 90 -15.36 -0.88 18.74
C ALA A 90 -15.90 -1.27 17.35
N ARG A 91 -16.95 -2.09 17.30
CA ARG A 91 -17.61 -2.51 16.06
C ARG A 91 -18.22 -1.32 15.33
N HIS A 92 -19.02 -0.50 16.02
CA HIS A 92 -19.61 0.71 15.47
C HIS A 92 -18.53 1.65 14.90
N ARG A 93 -17.43 1.81 15.64
CA ARG A 93 -16.32 2.65 15.21
C ARG A 93 -15.60 2.11 13.96
N VAL A 94 -15.38 0.80 13.89
CA VAL A 94 -14.80 0.15 12.70
C VAL A 94 -15.71 0.34 11.49
N VAL A 95 -17.00 0.04 11.61
CA VAL A 95 -17.97 0.20 10.51
C VAL A 95 -18.02 1.66 10.03
N ALA A 96 -18.09 2.62 10.95
CA ALA A 96 -18.07 4.05 10.61
C ALA A 96 -16.79 4.46 9.85
N LEU A 97 -15.62 3.99 10.27
CA LEU A 97 -14.35 4.27 9.59
C LEU A 97 -14.32 3.71 8.16
N ILE A 98 -14.86 2.51 7.95
CA ILE A 98 -14.94 1.89 6.62
C ILE A 98 -15.93 2.66 5.73
N ALA A 99 -17.11 3.00 6.27
CA ALA A 99 -18.14 3.75 5.58
C ALA A 99 -17.64 5.14 5.14
N ASP A 100 -17.02 5.87 6.07
CA ASP A 100 -16.43 7.20 5.82
C ASP A 100 -15.36 7.12 4.73
N PHE A 101 -14.45 6.16 4.82
CA PHE A 101 -13.41 5.98 3.80
C PHE A 101 -14.02 5.68 2.42
N ARG A 102 -15.00 4.77 2.32
CA ARG A 102 -15.69 4.51 1.05
C ARG A 102 -16.38 5.74 0.49
N PHE A 103 -17.02 6.51 1.34
CA PHE A 103 -17.65 7.76 0.94
C PHE A 103 -16.61 8.77 0.43
N GLU A 104 -15.42 8.86 1.03
CA GLU A 104 -14.31 9.65 0.51
C GLU A 104 -13.84 9.15 -0.87
N LEU A 105 -13.71 7.83 -1.06
CA LEU A 105 -13.31 7.24 -2.34
C LEU A 105 -14.24 7.67 -3.48
N ASN A 106 -15.54 7.73 -3.23
CA ASN A 106 -16.54 8.13 -4.23
C ASN A 106 -16.38 9.59 -4.69
N LYS A 107 -15.70 10.44 -3.91
CA LYS A 107 -15.42 11.84 -4.24
C LYS A 107 -14.09 12.02 -4.98
N ARG A 108 -13.24 10.99 -5.04
CA ARG A 108 -11.92 11.04 -5.66
C ARG A 108 -11.99 10.53 -7.10
N ALA A 109 -11.25 11.18 -8.00
CA ALA A 109 -11.12 10.73 -9.38
C ALA A 109 -10.13 9.55 -9.48
N ILE A 110 -10.58 8.36 -9.08
CA ILE A 110 -9.82 7.12 -9.15
C ILE A 110 -10.13 6.44 -10.50
N GLY A 111 -9.09 6.10 -11.26
CA GLY A 111 -9.26 5.38 -12.53
C GLY A 111 -9.76 3.93 -12.31
N PRO A 112 -10.29 3.27 -13.36
CA PRO A 112 -10.86 1.92 -13.25
C PRO A 112 -9.85 0.90 -12.68
N ARG A 113 -8.57 1.01 -13.05
CA ARG A 113 -7.50 0.17 -12.50
C ARG A 113 -7.30 0.38 -11.01
N GLY A 114 -7.25 1.64 -10.56
CA GLY A 114 -7.09 1.95 -9.12
C GLY A 114 -8.26 1.42 -8.31
N ARG A 115 -9.49 1.48 -8.84
CA ARG A 115 -10.66 0.94 -8.18
C ARG A 115 -10.62 -0.59 -8.07
N GLN A 116 -10.24 -1.29 -9.13
CA GLN A 116 -10.04 -2.75 -9.11
C GLN A 116 -9.01 -3.17 -8.06
N VAL A 117 -7.88 -2.46 -7.97
CA VAL A 117 -6.85 -2.75 -6.97
C VAL A 117 -7.36 -2.51 -5.56
N LEU A 118 -8.14 -1.44 -5.31
CA LEU A 118 -8.76 -1.20 -4.00
C LEU A 118 -9.77 -2.29 -3.63
N ASP A 119 -10.63 -2.68 -4.56
CA ASP A 119 -11.67 -3.69 -4.30
C ASP A 119 -11.06 -5.08 -4.05
N HIS A 120 -9.84 -5.33 -4.53
CA HIS A 120 -9.05 -6.51 -4.17
C HIS A 120 -8.29 -6.32 -2.85
N LEU A 121 -7.61 -5.19 -2.64
CA LEU A 121 -6.79 -4.91 -1.44
C LEU A 121 -7.62 -4.82 -0.14
N MET A 122 -8.75 -4.12 -0.18
CA MET A 122 -9.49 -3.75 1.03
C MET A 122 -10.01 -4.95 1.83
N PRO A 123 -10.60 -6.00 1.22
CA PRO A 123 -11.00 -7.19 1.96
C PRO A 123 -9.85 -7.87 2.74
N HIS A 124 -8.64 -7.93 2.17
CA HIS A 124 -7.45 -8.48 2.83
C HIS A 124 -6.98 -7.59 3.99
N LEU A 125 -6.90 -6.28 3.74
CA LEU A 125 -6.56 -5.29 4.77
C LEU A 125 -7.53 -5.36 5.96
N LEU A 126 -8.83 -5.44 5.68
CA LEU A 126 -9.86 -5.52 6.71
C LEU A 126 -9.76 -6.84 7.49
N SER A 127 -9.50 -7.95 6.81
CA SER A 127 -9.28 -9.24 7.48
C SER A 127 -8.13 -9.18 8.48
N ASP A 128 -6.99 -8.63 8.08
CA ASP A 128 -5.79 -8.57 8.94
C ASP A 128 -5.95 -7.56 10.10
N VAL A 129 -6.52 -6.38 9.82
CA VAL A 129 -6.68 -5.32 10.83
C VAL A 129 -7.83 -5.61 11.79
N CYS A 130 -8.98 -6.02 11.27
CA CYS A 130 -10.20 -6.15 12.05
C CYS A 130 -10.27 -7.45 12.86
N SER A 131 -9.36 -8.41 12.62
CA SER A 131 -9.22 -9.60 13.48
C SER A 131 -8.50 -9.32 14.81
N ARG A 132 -8.08 -8.08 15.05
CA ARG A 132 -7.38 -7.64 16.27
C ARG A 132 -8.35 -7.02 17.27
N GLU A 133 -8.10 -7.20 18.56
CA GLU A 133 -8.90 -6.55 19.62
C GLU A 133 -8.81 -5.01 19.59
N ASP A 134 -7.67 -4.48 19.15
CA ASP A 134 -7.42 -3.04 19.07
C ASP A 134 -7.81 -2.42 17.72
N ALA A 135 -8.49 -3.17 16.83
CA ALA A 135 -8.79 -2.82 15.44
C ALA A 135 -9.17 -1.35 15.17
N PRO A 136 -10.00 -0.65 15.98
CA PRO A 136 -10.32 0.75 15.73
C PRO A 136 -9.09 1.68 15.65
N VAL A 137 -8.02 1.37 16.38
CA VAL A 137 -6.80 2.19 16.45
C VAL A 137 -5.99 2.14 15.14
N PRO A 138 -5.46 1.00 14.69
CA PRO A 138 -4.73 0.92 13.42
C PRO A 138 -5.59 1.35 12.24
N LEU A 139 -6.87 0.95 12.21
CA LEU A 139 -7.77 1.33 11.13
C LEU A 139 -7.91 2.86 11.03
N SER A 140 -8.10 3.55 12.15
CA SER A 140 -8.22 5.03 12.16
C SER A 140 -6.95 5.77 11.70
N ARG A 141 -5.77 5.15 11.84
CA ARG A 141 -4.49 5.69 11.38
C ARG A 141 -4.21 5.36 9.90
N MET A 142 -4.67 4.20 9.44
CA MET A 142 -4.49 3.74 8.06
C MET A 142 -5.41 4.46 7.08
N MET A 143 -6.66 4.76 7.45
CA MET A 143 -7.62 5.40 6.52
C MET A 143 -7.11 6.73 5.95
N PRO A 144 -6.57 7.69 6.75
CA PRO A 144 -5.99 8.92 6.21
C PRO A 144 -4.77 8.67 5.30
N LEU A 145 -3.95 7.66 5.62
CA LEU A 145 -2.79 7.28 4.80
C LEU A 145 -3.25 6.78 3.43
N LEU A 146 -4.20 5.85 3.40
CA LEU A 146 -4.78 5.32 2.17
C LEU A 146 -5.45 6.43 1.35
N SER A 147 -6.24 7.30 1.99
CA SER A 147 -6.87 8.46 1.34
C SER A 147 -5.82 9.40 0.69
N GLY A 148 -4.63 9.50 1.29
CA GLY A 148 -3.51 10.29 0.75
C GLY A 148 -2.85 9.69 -0.49
N ILE A 149 -2.92 8.37 -0.67
CA ILE A 149 -2.27 7.66 -1.79
C ILE A 149 -3.24 7.09 -2.82
N VAL A 150 -4.55 7.18 -2.59
CA VAL A 150 -5.59 6.52 -3.38
C VAL A 150 -5.56 6.84 -4.88
N THR A 151 -5.07 8.02 -5.28
CA THR A 151 -4.96 8.43 -6.69
C THR A 151 -3.68 7.95 -7.36
N ARG A 152 -2.77 7.31 -6.60
CA ARG A 152 -1.51 6.73 -7.09
C ARG A 152 -1.63 5.22 -7.14
N THR A 153 -2.18 4.71 -8.24
CA THR A 153 -2.43 3.27 -8.45
C THR A 153 -1.21 2.40 -8.16
N THR A 154 0.00 2.83 -8.51
CA THR A 154 1.23 2.07 -8.27
C THR A 154 1.52 1.81 -6.80
N TYR A 155 1.11 2.71 -5.89
CA TYR A 155 1.27 2.49 -4.46
C TYR A 155 0.23 1.50 -3.91
N LEU A 156 -0.98 1.51 -4.47
CA LEU A 156 -2.00 0.53 -4.12
C LEU A 156 -1.64 -0.85 -4.64
N GLU A 157 -1.08 -0.94 -5.85
CA GLU A 157 -0.57 -2.18 -6.44
C GLU A 157 0.54 -2.76 -5.58
N LEU A 158 1.47 -1.94 -5.06
CA LEU A 158 2.49 -2.40 -4.14
C LEU A 158 1.89 -3.03 -2.86
N LEU A 159 0.88 -2.39 -2.25
CA LEU A 159 0.25 -2.96 -1.05
C LEU A 159 -0.54 -4.25 -1.37
N SER A 160 -1.08 -4.35 -2.58
CA SER A 160 -1.86 -5.49 -3.04
C SER A 160 -1.01 -6.68 -3.46
N GLU A 161 0.11 -6.45 -4.15
CA GLU A 161 1.00 -7.48 -4.69
C GLU A 161 1.95 -8.04 -3.62
N PHE A 162 2.18 -7.28 -2.54
CA PHE A 162 3.13 -7.64 -1.50
C PHE A 162 2.50 -7.67 -0.10
N PRO A 163 1.96 -8.84 0.33
CA PRO A 163 1.32 -8.99 1.65
C PRO A 163 2.22 -8.61 2.83
N GLY A 164 3.54 -8.83 2.72
CA GLY A 164 4.51 -8.41 3.75
C GLY A 164 4.50 -6.89 3.98
N ALA A 165 4.34 -6.09 2.93
CA ALA A 165 4.23 -4.63 3.03
C ALA A 165 2.95 -4.23 3.77
N LEU A 166 1.82 -4.89 3.45
CA LEU A 166 0.55 -4.65 4.13
C LEU A 166 0.63 -5.02 5.61
N LYS A 167 1.15 -6.21 5.96
CA LYS A 167 1.37 -6.63 7.35
C LYS A 167 2.24 -5.62 8.11
N HIS A 168 3.32 -5.16 7.50
CA HIS A 168 4.20 -4.18 8.12
C HIS A 168 3.53 -2.81 8.32
N LEU A 169 2.73 -2.36 7.34
CA LEU A 169 1.92 -1.15 7.47
C LEU A 169 0.96 -1.25 8.66
N ILE A 170 0.27 -2.38 8.80
CA ILE A 170 -0.64 -2.64 9.92
C ILE A 170 0.11 -2.60 11.24
N TYR A 171 1.28 -3.26 11.31
CA TYR A 171 2.12 -3.28 12.51
C TYR A 171 2.58 -1.87 12.93
N LEU A 172 2.99 -1.02 11.99
CA LEU A 172 3.41 0.35 12.29
C LEU A 172 2.24 1.27 12.68
N CYS A 173 1.03 0.97 12.20
CA CYS A 173 -0.16 1.72 12.52
C CYS A 173 -0.85 1.28 13.81
N ALA A 174 -0.56 0.09 14.35
CA ALA A 174 -1.14 -0.40 15.61
C ALA A 174 -0.79 0.47 16.83
#